data_AF-A0A9X3GWL8-F1
#
_entry.id   AF-A0A9X3GWL8-F1
#
_cell.length_a   1.000
_cell.length_b   1.000
_cell.length_c   1.000
_cell.angle_alpha   90.00
_cell.angle_beta   90.00
_cell.angle_gamma   90.00
#
_symmetry.space_group_name_H-M   'P 1'
#
loop_
_entity.id
_entity.type
_entity.pdbx_description
1 polymer ?
#
loop_
_entity_poly.entity_id
_entity_poly.type
_entity_poly.pdbx_seq_one_letter_code
_entity_poly.pdbx_strand_id
1 'polypeptide(L)'
;MRSGFCWLIAAPLLISAAPAGRVPLGIFSGWGAFRDTSPPRCFAIATPESRGEGKWRSFASVGIWPRQRISGQVHFRLRVARAPNSPVRLIFADRDFALTGGGVDAWAPGPREDAAIIAAMRSSTSMRIAWVSQDGRNRSDGYLLKGVATAIDAAALGCARR
;
A
#
# COMPACT_ATOMS: atom_id res chain seq x y z
N MET A 1 13.91 49.91 49.35
CA MET A 1 14.03 48.43 49.29
C MET A 1 13.32 47.97 48.02
N ARG A 2 14.07 47.56 46.99
CA ARG A 2 13.51 47.14 45.68
C ARG A 2 13.50 45.60 45.67
N SER A 3 12.33 45.01 45.83
CA SER A 3 12.15 43.56 45.79
C SER A 3 12.21 43.07 44.34
N GLY A 4 13.21 42.24 44.03
CA GLY A 4 13.35 41.58 42.73
C GLY A 4 12.41 40.39 42.60
N PHE A 5 11.52 40.44 41.62
CA PHE A 5 10.64 39.33 41.27
C PHE A 5 11.33 38.50 40.18
N CYS A 6 12.04 37.45 40.60
CA CYS A 6 12.45 36.36 39.72
C CYS A 6 11.35 35.30 39.80
N TRP A 7 10.81 34.82 38.68
CA TRP A 7 10.40 33.41 38.54
C TRP A 7 9.97 33.03 37.11
N LEU A 8 10.86 32.25 36.49
CA LEU A 8 10.62 30.99 35.78
C LEU A 8 9.47 30.92 34.76
N ILE A 9 9.85 31.08 33.49
CA ILE A 9 9.04 30.67 32.33
C ILE A 9 9.14 29.15 32.20
N ALA A 10 8.11 28.42 32.62
CA ALA A 10 7.96 26.99 32.34
C ALA A 10 7.45 26.79 30.89
N ALA A 11 8.32 26.31 30.00
CA ALA A 11 7.93 25.96 28.63
C ALA A 11 7.29 24.56 28.58
N PRO A 12 6.06 24.40 28.07
CA PRO A 12 5.42 23.10 27.97
C PRO A 12 6.04 22.26 26.83
N LEU A 13 6.52 21.07 27.17
CA LEU A 13 6.90 20.03 26.22
C LEU A 13 5.63 19.46 25.55
N LEU A 14 5.42 19.80 24.28
CA LEU A 14 4.38 19.20 23.46
C LEU A 14 4.80 17.78 23.06
N ILE A 15 4.26 16.78 23.74
CA ILE A 15 4.38 15.37 23.34
C ILE A 15 3.46 15.17 22.12
N SER A 16 4.04 14.98 20.93
CA SER A 16 3.29 14.61 19.73
C SER A 16 2.89 13.13 19.84
N ALA A 17 1.60 12.87 20.07
CA ALA A 17 1.05 11.51 20.03
C ALA A 17 1.09 10.98 18.58
N ALA A 18 1.65 9.79 18.38
CA ALA A 18 1.54 9.08 17.11
C ALA A 18 0.05 8.92 16.74
N PRO A 19 -0.33 9.02 15.45
CA PRO A 19 -1.73 8.92 15.07
C PRO A 19 -2.29 7.57 15.51
N ALA A 20 -3.13 7.61 16.55
CA ALA A 20 -3.89 6.45 17.02
C ALA A 20 -4.89 6.09 15.92
N GLY A 21 -4.58 5.07 15.12
CA GLY A 21 -5.48 4.69 14.05
C GLY A 21 -5.13 3.44 13.27
N ARG A 22 -3.89 2.96 13.29
CA ARG A 22 -3.50 1.71 12.63
C ARG A 22 -3.35 0.57 13.63
N VAL A 23 -4.10 -0.50 13.42
CA VAL A 23 -4.04 -1.73 14.22
C VAL A 23 -3.46 -2.86 13.36
N PRO A 24 -2.37 -3.52 13.77
CA PRO A 24 -1.87 -4.69 13.07
C PRO A 24 -2.83 -5.87 13.22
N LEU A 25 -3.09 -6.59 12.13
CA LEU A 25 -3.92 -7.80 12.09
C LEU A 25 -3.07 -9.08 11.93
N GLY A 26 -1.82 -8.93 11.47
CA GLY A 26 -0.85 -10.02 11.37
C GLY A 26 0.23 -9.75 10.32
N ILE A 27 1.30 -10.53 10.36
CA ILE A 27 2.35 -10.59 9.33
C ILE A 27 2.45 -12.03 8.84
N PHE A 28 2.46 -12.21 7.52
CA PHE A 28 2.39 -13.50 6.84
C PHE A 28 3.47 -13.53 5.75
N SER A 29 4.65 -14.06 6.10
CA SER A 29 5.84 -14.00 5.23
C SER A 29 6.16 -12.55 4.83
N GLY A 30 6.08 -12.22 3.53
CA GLY A 30 6.36 -10.86 3.03
C GLY A 30 5.19 -9.88 3.12
N TRP A 31 4.01 -10.33 3.57
CA TRP A 31 2.78 -9.55 3.56
C TRP A 31 2.30 -9.20 4.96
N GLY A 32 2.00 -7.93 5.21
CA GLY A 32 1.35 -7.48 6.44
C GLY A 32 -0.11 -7.15 6.25
N ALA A 33 -0.94 -7.37 7.27
CA ALA A 33 -2.34 -6.99 7.30
C ALA A 33 -2.59 -5.96 8.41
N PHE A 34 -3.33 -4.91 8.09
CA PHE A 34 -3.59 -3.78 9.00
C PHE A 34 -5.02 -3.29 8.88
N ARG A 35 -5.49 -2.59 9.92
CA ARG A 35 -6.76 -1.85 9.95
C ARG A 35 -6.49 -0.40 10.28
N ASP A 36 -6.94 0.52 9.44
CA ASP A 36 -6.99 1.95 9.72
C ASP A 36 -8.39 2.33 10.27
N THR A 37 -8.48 3.26 11.22
CA THR A 37 -9.76 3.75 11.78
C THR A 37 -10.34 4.94 11.03
N SER A 38 -9.50 5.77 10.40
CA SER A 38 -9.91 6.97 9.68
C SER A 38 -9.01 7.24 8.46
N PRO A 39 -9.54 7.11 7.21
CA PRO A 39 -10.81 6.47 6.89
C PRO A 39 -10.81 4.99 7.30
N PRO A 40 -11.97 4.40 7.66
CA PRO A 40 -12.03 3.00 8.05
C PRO A 40 -11.76 2.10 6.86
N ARG A 41 -10.66 1.36 6.91
CA ARG A 41 -10.27 0.36 5.91
C ARG A 41 -9.40 -0.72 6.52
N CYS A 42 -9.36 -1.88 5.89
CA CYS A 42 -8.40 -2.92 6.20
C CYS A 42 -7.61 -3.23 4.94
N PHE A 43 -6.35 -3.59 5.06
CA PHE A 43 -5.54 -3.82 3.88
C PHE A 43 -4.40 -4.80 4.13
N ALA A 44 -4.08 -5.57 3.10
CA ALA A 44 -2.84 -6.31 2.98
C ALA A 44 -1.81 -5.46 2.23
N ILE A 45 -0.53 -5.51 2.61
CA ILE A 45 0.54 -4.73 1.98
C ILE A 45 1.88 -5.48 1.99
N ALA A 46 2.66 -5.31 0.93
CA ALA A 46 4.04 -5.80 0.84
C ALA A 46 4.93 -4.77 0.12
N THR A 47 6.22 -4.80 0.45
CA THR A 47 7.28 -4.12 -0.31
C THR A 47 7.86 -5.07 -1.37
N PRO A 48 8.51 -4.57 -2.43
CA PRO A 48 9.14 -5.44 -3.41
C PRO A 48 10.36 -6.17 -2.84
N GLU A 49 10.75 -7.28 -3.47
CA GLU A 49 11.91 -8.10 -3.09
C GLU A 49 13.22 -7.34 -3.17
N SER A 50 13.38 -6.55 -4.24
CA SER A 50 14.53 -5.67 -4.41
C SER A 50 14.08 -4.23 -4.33
N ARG A 51 14.74 -3.48 -3.46
CA ARG A 51 14.53 -2.04 -3.34
C ARG A 51 15.33 -1.34 -4.43
N GLY A 52 14.70 -1.13 -5.58
CA GLY A 52 15.26 -0.27 -6.62
C GLY A 52 15.38 1.18 -6.15
N GLU A 53 16.33 1.93 -6.72
CA GLU A 53 16.50 3.35 -6.45
C GLU A 53 15.26 4.16 -6.89
N GLY A 54 14.85 5.12 -6.08
CA GLY A 54 13.71 5.97 -6.38
C GLY A 54 13.32 6.88 -5.22
N LYS A 55 12.64 7.97 -5.55
CA LYS A 55 12.20 8.97 -4.56
C LYS A 55 11.07 8.44 -3.66
N TRP A 56 10.26 7.50 -4.14
CA TRP A 56 9.13 6.96 -3.39
C TRP A 56 9.39 5.53 -2.92
N ARG A 57 8.84 5.19 -1.75
CA ARG A 57 8.82 3.80 -1.28
C ARG A 57 7.72 3.05 -2.03
N SER A 58 8.13 2.09 -2.86
CA SER A 58 7.20 1.25 -3.59
C SER A 58 6.55 0.20 -2.70
N PHE A 59 5.29 -0.12 -3.02
CA PHE A 59 4.53 -1.17 -2.35
C PHE A 59 3.42 -1.68 -3.27
N ALA A 60 2.94 -2.89 -2.96
CA ALA A 60 1.68 -3.43 -3.45
C ALA A 60 0.72 -3.61 -2.28
N SER A 61 -0.56 -3.31 -2.48
CA SER A 61 -1.58 -3.43 -1.44
C SER A 61 -2.93 -3.88 -1.99
N VAL A 62 -3.70 -4.55 -1.14
CA VAL A 62 -5.11 -4.90 -1.39
C VAL A 62 -5.93 -4.29 -0.27
N GLY A 63 -6.75 -3.30 -0.60
CA GLY A 63 -7.60 -2.56 0.34
C GLY A 63 -9.03 -3.07 0.37
N ILE A 64 -9.62 -3.05 1.55
CA ILE A 64 -11.01 -3.40 1.85
C ILE A 64 -11.64 -2.18 2.49
N TRP A 65 -12.73 -1.72 1.88
CA TRP A 65 -13.37 -0.45 2.21
C TRP A 65 -14.85 -0.71 2.56
N PRO A 66 -15.16 -0.96 3.85
CA PRO A 66 -16.50 -1.38 4.25
C PRO A 66 -17.58 -0.34 3.92
N ARG A 67 -17.28 0.95 4.11
CA ARG A 67 -18.24 2.04 3.83
C ARG A 67 -18.58 2.17 2.35
N GLN A 68 -17.64 1.80 1.47
CA GLN A 68 -17.81 1.84 0.03
C GLN A 68 -18.26 0.49 -0.54
N ARG A 69 -18.47 -0.54 0.31
CA ARG A 69 -18.80 -1.91 -0.09
C ARG A 69 -17.78 -2.51 -1.08
N ILE A 70 -16.51 -2.13 -0.96
CA ILE A 70 -15.42 -2.68 -1.76
C ILE A 70 -14.72 -3.76 -0.92
N SER A 71 -14.81 -5.01 -1.37
CA SER A 71 -14.21 -6.18 -0.71
C SER A 71 -12.75 -6.44 -1.10
N GLY A 72 -12.24 -5.73 -2.10
CA GLY A 72 -10.86 -5.81 -2.55
C GLY A 72 -10.58 -4.80 -3.65
N GLN A 73 -9.58 -3.95 -3.43
CA GLN A 73 -9.06 -3.01 -4.41
C GLN A 73 -7.54 -3.10 -4.41
N VAL A 74 -6.94 -3.39 -5.56
CA VAL A 74 -5.49 -3.41 -5.70
C VAL A 74 -4.96 -2.01 -5.92
N HIS A 75 -3.85 -1.72 -5.25
CA HIS A 75 -3.16 -0.45 -5.37
C HIS A 75 -1.66 -0.64 -5.25
N PHE A 76 -0.93 0.02 -6.13
CA PHE A 76 0.51 -0.03 -6.22
C PHE A 76 1.07 1.38 -6.13
N ARG A 77 2.18 1.52 -5.41
CA ARG A 77 3.04 2.70 -5.49
C ARG A 77 4.33 2.33 -6.20
N LEU A 78 4.65 3.10 -7.22
CA LEU A 78 5.88 3.04 -7.99
C LEU A 78 6.99 3.82 -7.28
N ARG A 79 8.23 3.36 -7.41
CA ARG A 79 9.40 4.06 -6.82
C ARG A 79 9.81 5.33 -7.56
N VAL A 80 9.39 5.48 -8.82
CA VAL A 80 9.63 6.65 -9.69
C VAL A 80 8.38 6.90 -10.51
N ALA A 81 8.06 8.17 -10.77
CA ALA A 81 6.90 8.56 -11.57
C ALA A 81 6.93 7.97 -12.98
N ARG A 82 5.76 7.54 -13.46
CA ARG A 82 5.58 7.05 -14.83
C ARG A 82 5.62 8.19 -15.84
N ALA A 83 6.06 7.90 -17.06
CA ALA A 83 5.89 8.81 -18.18
C ALA A 83 4.39 9.05 -18.46
N PRO A 84 3.98 10.27 -18.81
CA PRO A 84 2.60 10.53 -19.22
C PRO A 84 2.17 9.57 -20.34
N ASN A 85 0.92 9.10 -20.29
CA ASN A 85 0.33 8.19 -21.28
C ASN A 85 1.06 6.84 -21.49
N SER A 86 2.06 6.49 -20.65
CA SER A 86 2.74 5.20 -20.73
C SER A 86 1.95 4.10 -20.02
N PRO A 87 1.84 2.88 -20.59
CA PRO A 87 1.10 1.80 -19.96
C PRO A 87 1.80 1.33 -18.67
N VAL A 88 1.00 0.91 -17.69
CA VAL A 88 1.48 0.16 -16.53
C VAL A 88 0.95 -1.27 -16.66
N ARG A 89 1.85 -2.25 -16.57
CA ARG A 89 1.52 -3.68 -16.73
C ARG A 89 1.81 -4.41 -15.43
N LEU A 90 0.87 -5.21 -14.96
CA LEU A 90 1.07 -6.15 -13.87
C LEU A 90 1.19 -7.55 -14.45
N ILE A 91 2.30 -8.23 -14.19
CA ILE A 91 2.70 -9.43 -14.90
C ILE A 91 2.86 -10.57 -13.89
N PHE A 92 2.18 -11.68 -14.17
CA PHE A 92 2.31 -12.99 -13.53
C PHE A 92 3.01 -13.95 -14.50
N ALA A 93 3.21 -15.21 -14.10
CA ALA A 93 3.89 -16.20 -14.93
C ALA A 93 3.07 -16.60 -16.18
N ASP A 94 1.75 -16.66 -16.05
CA ASP A 94 0.80 -17.19 -17.04
C ASP A 94 -0.06 -16.10 -17.70
N ARG A 95 -0.09 -14.90 -17.14
CA ARG A 95 -0.96 -13.80 -17.60
C ARG A 95 -0.49 -12.44 -17.16
N ASP A 96 -1.06 -11.41 -17.76
CA ASP A 96 -0.82 -10.03 -17.39
C ASP A 96 -2.09 -9.18 -17.41
N PHE A 97 -2.03 -8.04 -16.71
CA PHE A 97 -3.14 -7.10 -16.57
C PHE A 97 -2.65 -5.69 -16.90
N ALA A 98 -3.46 -4.95 -17.65
CA ALA A 98 -3.28 -3.51 -17.80
C ALA A 98 -3.79 -2.79 -16.54
N LEU A 99 -3.01 -1.84 -16.04
CA LEU A 99 -3.37 -1.00 -14.91
C LEU A 99 -3.60 0.45 -15.35
N THR A 100 -4.49 1.12 -14.62
CA THR A 100 -4.61 2.58 -14.68
C THR A 100 -3.50 3.18 -13.84
N GLY A 101 -2.71 4.09 -14.42
CA GLY A 101 -1.64 4.78 -13.71
C GLY A 101 -1.93 6.26 -13.49
N GLY A 102 -1.42 6.84 -12.41
CA GLY A 102 -1.48 8.27 -12.09
C GLY A 102 -0.23 8.71 -11.33
N GLY A 103 0.69 9.41 -12.01
CA GLY A 103 1.96 9.84 -11.40
C GLY A 103 2.81 8.67 -10.92
N VAL A 104 2.79 8.41 -9.61
CA VAL A 104 3.52 7.31 -8.95
C VAL A 104 2.60 6.21 -8.44
N ASP A 105 1.29 6.31 -8.64
CA ASP A 105 0.33 5.33 -8.18
C ASP A 105 -0.27 4.57 -9.39
N ALA A 106 -0.66 3.32 -9.18
CA ALA A 106 -1.34 2.50 -10.16
C ALA A 106 -2.39 1.59 -9.50
N TRP A 107 -3.50 1.34 -10.20
CA TRP A 107 -4.65 0.58 -9.71
C TRP A 107 -5.33 -0.18 -10.86
N ALA A 108 -6.17 -1.15 -10.54
CA ALA A 108 -6.96 -1.84 -11.55
C ALA A 108 -7.97 -0.90 -12.22
N PRO A 109 -8.33 -1.11 -13.50
CA PRO A 109 -9.34 -0.30 -14.18
C PRO A 109 -10.73 -0.31 -13.51
N GLY A 110 -11.08 -1.40 -12.82
CA GLY A 110 -12.33 -1.51 -12.09
C GLY A 110 -12.44 -2.77 -11.22
N PRO A 111 -13.59 -2.97 -10.56
CA PRO A 111 -13.78 -4.04 -9.57
C PRO A 111 -13.64 -5.47 -10.15
N ARG A 112 -13.94 -5.66 -11.44
CA ARG A 112 -13.78 -6.95 -12.11
C ARG A 112 -12.31 -7.30 -12.25
N GLU A 113 -11.50 -6.35 -12.68
CA GLU A 113 -10.05 -6.49 -12.81
C GLU A 113 -9.39 -6.61 -11.44
N ASP A 114 -9.85 -5.87 -10.43
CA ASP A 114 -9.42 -6.05 -9.03
C ASP A 114 -9.60 -7.51 -8.60
N ALA A 115 -10.80 -8.09 -8.79
CA ALA A 115 -11.08 -9.46 -8.42
C ALA A 115 -10.20 -10.47 -9.19
N ALA A 116 -9.98 -10.27 -10.49
CA ALA A 116 -9.14 -11.14 -11.31
C ALA A 116 -7.66 -11.08 -10.90
N ILE A 117 -7.15 -9.89 -10.56
CA ILE A 117 -5.79 -9.70 -10.05
C ILE A 117 -5.66 -10.34 -8.67
N ILE A 118 -6.61 -10.13 -7.76
CA ILE A 118 -6.59 -10.75 -6.42
C ILE A 118 -6.61 -12.28 -6.54
N ALA A 119 -7.42 -12.84 -7.43
CA ALA A 119 -7.41 -14.28 -7.70
C ALA A 119 -6.03 -14.74 -8.20
N ALA A 120 -5.39 -13.99 -9.09
CA ALA A 120 -4.02 -14.26 -9.56
C ALA A 120 -3.00 -14.21 -8.44
N MET A 121 -3.09 -13.21 -7.55
CA MET A 121 -2.23 -13.07 -6.40
C MET A 121 -2.32 -14.30 -5.49
N ARG A 122 -3.53 -14.83 -5.26
CA ARG A 122 -3.75 -16.00 -4.41
C ARG A 122 -3.19 -17.31 -4.99
N SER A 123 -3.10 -17.43 -6.32
CA SER A 123 -2.67 -18.67 -6.99
C SER A 123 -1.24 -18.65 -7.51
N SER A 124 -0.53 -17.52 -7.41
CA SER A 124 0.80 -17.33 -7.99
C SER A 124 1.89 -17.22 -6.92
N THR A 125 3.13 -17.46 -7.31
CA THR A 125 4.31 -17.36 -6.42
C THR A 125 4.92 -15.97 -6.38
N SER A 126 4.84 -15.23 -7.49
CA SER A 126 5.36 -13.87 -7.63
C SER A 126 4.55 -13.05 -8.64
N MET A 127 4.64 -11.73 -8.54
CA MET A 127 4.17 -10.79 -9.55
C MET A 127 5.20 -9.68 -9.79
N ARG A 128 5.14 -9.02 -10.94
CA ARG A 128 5.99 -7.88 -11.28
C ARG A 128 5.16 -6.77 -11.89
N ILE A 129 5.31 -5.56 -11.38
CA ILE A 129 4.76 -4.35 -12.01
C ILE A 129 5.82 -3.71 -12.89
N ALA A 130 5.46 -3.30 -14.10
CA ALA A 130 6.37 -2.70 -15.07
C ALA A 130 5.79 -1.43 -15.69
N TRP A 131 6.65 -0.44 -15.90
CA TRP A 131 6.29 0.87 -16.46
C TRP A 131 7.51 1.56 -17.09
N VAL A 132 7.26 2.63 -17.84
CA VAL A 132 8.29 3.55 -18.35
C VAL A 132 8.32 4.77 -17.43
N SER A 133 9.49 5.15 -16.90
CA SER A 133 9.61 6.36 -16.09
C SER A 133 9.69 7.63 -16.95
N GLN A 134 9.51 8.80 -16.33
CA GLN A 134 9.55 10.10 -17.02
C GLN A 134 10.85 10.38 -17.79
N ASP A 135 11.95 9.73 -17.40
CA ASP A 135 13.26 9.76 -18.08
C ASP A 135 13.37 8.77 -19.27
N GLY A 136 12.26 8.13 -19.66
CA GLY A 136 12.19 7.18 -20.77
C GLY A 136 12.74 5.78 -20.47
N ARG A 137 13.20 5.52 -19.24
CA ARG A 137 13.78 4.22 -18.89
C ARG A 137 12.72 3.21 -18.47
N ASN A 138 12.91 1.95 -18.85
CA ASN A 138 12.09 0.85 -18.34
C ASN A 138 12.35 0.61 -16.85
N ARG A 139 11.28 0.40 -16.10
CA ARG A 139 11.28 0.14 -14.66
C ARG A 139 10.41 -1.07 -14.35
N SER A 140 10.79 -1.78 -13.30
CA SER A 140 9.94 -2.79 -12.71
C SER A 140 10.26 -3.01 -11.25
N ASP A 141 9.25 -3.42 -10.49
CA ASP A 141 9.36 -3.87 -9.11
C ASP A 141 8.70 -5.26 -9.00
N GLY A 142 9.39 -6.22 -8.38
CA GLY A 142 8.93 -7.60 -8.20
C GLY A 142 8.50 -7.87 -6.76
N TYR A 143 7.46 -8.68 -6.57
CA TYR A 143 6.87 -9.02 -5.28
C TYR A 143 6.70 -10.53 -5.16
N LEU A 144 7.17 -11.12 -4.07
CA LEU A 144 6.77 -12.47 -3.70
C LEU A 144 5.35 -12.47 -3.15
N LEU A 145 4.60 -13.53 -3.46
CA LEU A 145 3.20 -13.67 -3.09
C LEU A 145 3.00 -14.68 -1.96
N LYS A 146 4.08 -15.23 -1.39
CA LYS A 146 4.01 -16.07 -0.20
C LYS A 146 3.33 -15.30 0.93
N GLY A 147 2.21 -15.85 1.43
CA GLY A 147 1.42 -15.25 2.52
C GLY A 147 0.37 -14.22 2.09
N VAL A 148 0.28 -13.87 0.80
CA VAL A 148 -0.66 -12.84 0.31
C VAL A 148 -2.12 -13.21 0.56
N ALA A 149 -2.51 -14.46 0.32
CA ALA A 149 -3.88 -14.94 0.51
C ALA A 149 -4.31 -14.79 1.98
N THR A 150 -3.46 -15.25 2.90
CA THR A 150 -3.69 -15.14 4.35
C THR A 150 -3.75 -13.70 4.82
N ALA A 151 -2.89 -12.83 4.29
CA ALA A 151 -2.92 -11.40 4.64
C ALA A 151 -4.20 -10.71 4.17
N ILE A 152 -4.68 -11.03 2.96
CA ILE A 152 -5.96 -10.52 2.44
C ILE A 152 -7.13 -11.01 3.31
N ASP A 153 -7.14 -12.29 3.67
CA ASP A 153 -8.19 -12.88 4.49
C ASP A 153 -8.21 -12.28 5.91
N ALA A 154 -7.02 -12.07 6.50
CA ALA A 154 -6.89 -11.38 7.79
C ALA A 154 -7.41 -9.94 7.73
N ALA A 155 -7.10 -9.21 6.66
CA ALA A 155 -7.66 -7.87 6.44
C ALA A 155 -9.20 -7.91 6.31
N ALA A 156 -9.74 -8.88 5.56
CA ALA A 156 -11.19 -9.02 5.39
C ALA A 156 -11.90 -9.28 6.72
N LEU A 157 -11.39 -10.23 7.51
CA LEU A 157 -11.89 -10.53 8.85
C LEU A 157 -11.78 -9.32 9.80
N GLY A 158 -10.68 -8.57 9.72
CA GLY A 158 -10.48 -7.37 10.53
C GLY A 158 -11.52 -6.27 10.28
N CYS A 159 -12.12 -6.27 9.08
CA CYS A 159 -13.19 -5.34 8.70
C CYS A 159 -14.60 -5.92 8.89
N ALA A 160 -14.78 -7.24 8.81
CA ALA A 160 -16.06 -7.92 9.00
C ALA A 160 -16.50 -8.04 10.47
N ARG A 161 -15.58 -7.95 11.43
CA ARG A 161 -15.90 -7.97 12.88
C ARG A 161 -16.57 -6.66 13.37
N ARG A 162 -17.28 -5.93 12.50
CA ARG A 162 -17.96 -4.66 12.81
C ARG A 162 -19.22 -4.48 12.01
#